data_AF-A0AAQ5ZQL0-F1
#
_entry.id   AF-A0AAQ5ZQL0-F1
#
_cell.length_a   1.000
_cell.length_b   1.000
_cell.length_c   1.000
_cell.angle_alpha   90.00
_cell.angle_beta   90.00
_cell.angle_gamma   90.00
#
_symmetry.space_group_name_H-M   'P 1'
#
loop_
_entity.id
_entity.type
_entity.pdbx_description
1 polymer ?
#
loop_
_entity_poly.entity_id
_entity_poly.type
_entity_poly.pdbx_seq_one_letter_code
_entity_poly.pdbx_strand_id
1 'polypeptide(L)'
;MKSLCNVLFTFCTALSTLSSAAGLIRAFGYEGGNVNVSCHYGEGYEGYEKYLCKNDCSDSDVLITTGQTTKGRYSIYDDKKALKSTVTISDLRALDSGKYWCGVTRTGKDIYNEVRLEIRQDSCCDHVTEKESHDGGSVSISCPYESENQNNLKYVCRGTQPSTCLQQALITSDNKHRPENSQWTSAV
;
A
#
# COMPACT_ATOMS: atom_id res chain seq x y z
N MET A 1 -28.02 -35.56 62.07
CA MET A 1 -27.34 -34.26 62.31
C MET A 1 -27.20 -33.53 60.96
N LYS A 2 -27.17 -32.19 60.96
CA LYS A 2 -27.19 -31.36 59.75
C LYS A 2 -25.77 -31.08 59.24
N SER A 3 -25.56 -31.09 57.92
CA SER A 3 -24.52 -30.31 57.20
C SER A 3 -24.80 -30.42 55.69
N LEU A 4 -25.63 -29.56 55.08
CA LEU A 4 -25.34 -28.20 54.60
C LEU A 4 -24.12 -28.05 53.68
N CYS A 5 -24.43 -27.84 52.40
CA CYS A 5 -23.81 -26.93 51.43
C CYS A 5 -22.27 -26.86 51.32
N ASN A 6 -21.75 -27.19 50.13
CA ASN A 6 -21.02 -26.17 49.37
C ASN A 6 -21.02 -26.48 47.87
N VAL A 7 -21.51 -25.52 47.07
CA VAL A 7 -21.51 -25.58 45.61
C VAL A 7 -20.12 -25.18 45.13
N LEU A 8 -19.34 -26.13 44.61
CA LEU A 8 -18.00 -25.82 44.08
C LEU A 8 -18.12 -25.27 42.65
N PHE A 9 -18.38 -23.96 42.56
CA PHE A 9 -18.49 -23.21 41.31
C PHE A 9 -17.08 -22.93 40.73
N THR A 10 -16.38 -23.98 40.28
CA THR A 10 -15.09 -23.82 39.59
C THR A 10 -15.33 -23.17 38.23
N PHE A 11 -15.18 -21.85 38.18
CA PHE A 11 -15.17 -21.08 36.94
C PHE A 11 -14.17 -21.69 35.96
N CYS A 12 -14.69 -22.24 34.86
CA CYS A 12 -13.87 -22.58 33.71
C CYS A 12 -13.51 -21.26 33.02
N THR A 13 -12.43 -20.61 33.50
CA THR A 13 -11.85 -19.46 32.85
C THR A 13 -11.24 -19.93 31.54
N ALA A 14 -12.06 -19.88 30.48
CA ALA A 14 -11.58 -19.95 29.12
C ALA A 14 -10.57 -18.81 28.94
N LEU A 15 -9.29 -19.15 29.07
CA LEU A 15 -8.20 -18.28 28.71
C LEU A 15 -8.27 -18.18 27.18
N SER A 16 -9.08 -17.24 26.70
CA SER A 16 -9.14 -16.85 25.30
C SER A 16 -7.81 -16.21 24.97
N THR A 17 -6.81 -17.05 24.71
CA THR A 17 -5.52 -16.62 24.17
C THR A 17 -5.85 -15.88 22.89
N LEU A 18 -5.72 -14.56 22.94
CA LEU A 18 -5.89 -13.70 21.78
C LEU A 18 -4.67 -13.97 20.89
N SER A 19 -4.78 -15.05 20.12
CA SER A 19 -3.81 -15.44 19.11
C SER A 19 -3.87 -14.37 18.04
N SER A 20 -3.10 -13.30 18.26
CA SER A 20 -2.59 -12.45 17.20
C SER A 20 -1.79 -13.38 16.29
N ALA A 21 -2.49 -13.96 15.31
CA ALA A 21 -1.84 -14.63 14.21
C ALA A 21 -0.95 -13.57 13.57
N ALA A 22 0.38 -13.76 13.66
CA ALA A 22 1.35 -12.88 13.03
C ALA A 22 1.11 -12.94 11.52
N GLY A 23 0.27 -12.02 11.04
CA GLY A 23 -0.31 -12.09 9.71
C GLY A 23 0.74 -11.76 8.68
N LEU A 24 1.06 -12.73 7.82
CA LEU A 24 1.91 -12.47 6.65
C LEU A 24 1.20 -11.47 5.73
N ILE A 25 1.71 -10.25 5.69
CA ILE A 25 1.23 -9.20 4.79
C ILE A 25 1.78 -9.52 3.40
N ARG A 26 0.89 -9.75 2.44
CA ARG A 26 1.27 -9.94 1.03
C ARG A 26 1.07 -8.64 0.29
N ALA A 27 2.13 -8.11 -0.29
CA ALA A 27 2.12 -6.94 -1.14
C ALA A 27 2.61 -7.31 -2.54
N PHE A 28 2.06 -6.68 -3.56
CA PHE A 28 2.56 -6.77 -4.93
C PHE A 28 2.69 -5.38 -5.53
N GLY A 29 3.62 -5.24 -6.46
CA GLY A 29 3.83 -4.01 -7.23
C GLY A 29 4.45 -4.33 -8.59
N TYR A 30 4.50 -3.33 -9.45
CA TYR A 30 5.07 -3.46 -10.79
C TYR A 30 6.40 -2.72 -10.89
N GLU A 31 7.31 -3.23 -11.70
CA GLU A 31 8.63 -2.62 -11.94
C GLU A 31 8.51 -1.19 -12.50
N GLY A 32 9.27 -0.25 -11.94
CA GLY A 32 9.15 1.20 -12.13
C GLY A 32 8.00 1.87 -11.34
N GLY A 33 7.05 1.09 -10.82
CA GLY A 33 5.89 1.58 -10.07
C GLY A 33 6.16 1.85 -8.59
N ASN A 34 5.10 1.91 -7.79
CA ASN A 34 5.15 2.03 -6.33
C ASN A 34 4.27 1.00 -5.62
N VAL A 35 4.55 0.77 -4.33
CA VAL A 35 3.72 -0.08 -3.45
C VAL A 35 3.62 0.55 -2.07
N ASN A 36 2.42 0.46 -1.48
CA ASN A 36 2.15 0.88 -0.10
C ASN A 36 1.96 -0.36 0.78
N VAL A 37 2.87 -0.54 1.74
CA VAL A 37 2.82 -1.61 2.74
C VAL A 37 2.22 -1.02 4.03
N SER A 38 0.98 -1.41 4.34
CA SER A 38 0.29 -1.03 5.58
C SER A 38 0.52 -2.08 6.67
N CYS A 39 0.97 -1.63 7.85
CA CYS A 39 1.31 -2.47 8.99
C CYS A 39 0.65 -1.95 10.26
N HIS A 40 -0.31 -2.73 10.77
CA HIS A 40 -0.98 -2.43 12.04
C HIS A 40 -0.12 -2.80 13.24
N TYR A 41 -0.32 -2.08 14.34
CA TYR A 41 0.28 -2.35 15.65
C TYR A 41 -0.78 -2.21 16.75
N GLY A 42 -0.49 -2.68 17.96
CA GLY A 42 -1.43 -2.63 19.08
C GLY A 42 -1.50 -1.25 19.75
N GLU A 43 -2.57 -1.02 20.53
CA GLU A 43 -2.66 0.15 21.41
C GLU A 43 -1.45 0.24 22.36
N GLY A 44 -1.06 1.47 22.69
CA GLY A 44 0.12 1.77 23.52
C GLY A 44 1.44 1.85 22.76
N TYR A 45 1.48 1.51 21.46
CA TYR A 45 2.68 1.60 20.61
C TYR A 45 2.74 2.87 19.73
N GLU A 46 1.83 3.83 19.93
CA GLU A 46 1.73 5.08 19.16
C GLU A 46 2.96 5.98 19.36
N GLY A 47 3.57 5.94 20.55
CA GLY A 47 4.78 6.71 20.87
C GLY A 47 6.09 6.10 20.37
N TYR A 48 6.08 4.82 19.97
CA TYR A 48 7.29 4.06 19.64
C TYR A 48 7.68 4.23 18.16
N GLU A 49 8.97 4.12 17.86
CA GLU A 49 9.47 4.21 16.48
C GLU A 49 8.98 3.02 15.64
N LYS A 50 8.55 3.31 14.40
CA LYS A 50 8.17 2.29 13.40
C LYS A 50 9.23 2.26 12.31
N TYR A 51 9.49 1.10 11.73
CA TYR A 51 10.49 0.97 10.65
C TYR A 51 10.17 -0.15 9.67
N LEU A 52 10.77 -0.10 8.49
CA LEU A 52 10.85 -1.23 7.55
C LEU A 52 12.30 -1.71 7.45
N CYS A 53 12.49 -3.01 7.54
CA CYS A 53 13.76 -3.68 7.25
C CYS A 53 13.55 -4.82 6.24
N LYS A 54 14.63 -5.24 5.58
CA LYS A 54 14.63 -6.39 4.65
C LYS A 54 15.19 -7.65 5.33
N ASN A 55 15.13 -8.79 4.64
CA ASN A 55 15.84 -10.03 5.00
C ASN A 55 15.50 -10.50 6.43
N ASP A 56 16.52 -10.70 7.28
CA ASP A 56 16.37 -11.14 8.67
C ASP A 56 16.37 -9.98 9.68
N CYS A 57 16.30 -8.74 9.19
CA CYS A 57 16.17 -7.53 10.00
C CYS A 57 17.33 -7.27 10.96
N SER A 58 18.57 -7.39 10.48
CA SER A 58 19.74 -6.84 11.17
C SER A 58 19.76 -5.30 11.13
N ASP A 59 20.59 -4.66 11.95
CA ASP A 59 20.75 -3.20 11.95
C ASP A 59 21.07 -2.64 10.55
N SER A 60 21.83 -3.39 9.74
CA SER A 60 22.16 -3.04 8.35
C SER A 60 21.01 -3.24 7.35
N ASP A 61 19.98 -4.00 7.70
CA ASP A 61 18.80 -4.22 6.85
C ASP A 61 17.73 -3.11 7.00
N VAL A 62 17.90 -2.15 7.92
CA VAL A 62 16.91 -1.08 8.19
C VAL A 62 16.89 -0.06 7.05
N LEU A 63 15.78 -0.04 6.32
CA LEU A 63 15.59 0.78 5.12
C LEU A 63 15.11 2.19 5.47
N ILE A 64 14.10 2.30 6.36
CA ILE A 64 13.42 3.56 6.71
C ILE A 64 12.87 3.46 8.14
N THR A 65 12.84 4.58 8.89
CA THR A 65 12.23 4.65 10.23
C THR A 65 11.37 5.92 10.37
N THR A 66 10.47 5.97 11.35
CA THR A 66 9.70 7.20 11.65
C THR A 66 10.56 8.35 12.19
N GLY A 67 11.81 8.09 12.61
CA GLY A 67 12.80 9.13 12.92
C GLY A 67 13.36 9.82 11.66
N GLN A 68 13.39 9.13 10.52
CA GLN A 68 13.75 9.68 9.21
C GLN A 68 12.70 9.28 8.16
N THR A 69 11.62 10.05 8.07
CA THR A 69 10.40 9.67 7.31
C THR A 69 10.57 9.53 5.80
N THR A 70 11.69 9.97 5.23
CA THR A 70 12.07 9.75 3.81
C THR A 70 13.56 9.42 3.67
N LYS A 71 13.89 8.40 2.87
CA LYS A 71 15.28 7.96 2.59
C LYS A 71 15.33 7.26 1.23
N GLY A 72 15.86 7.95 0.22
CA GLY A 72 15.93 7.44 -1.15
C GLY A 72 14.53 7.13 -1.72
N ARG A 73 14.29 5.86 -2.08
CA ARG A 73 13.00 5.37 -2.61
C ARG A 73 11.97 5.00 -1.53
N TYR A 74 12.33 5.11 -0.25
CA TYR A 74 11.49 4.72 0.87
C TYR A 74 10.90 5.95 1.57
N SER A 75 9.62 5.90 1.92
CA SER A 75 8.99 6.83 2.85
C SER A 75 8.08 6.09 3.83
N ILE A 76 7.89 6.65 5.03
CA ILE A 76 7.03 6.06 6.07
C ILE A 76 6.16 7.13 6.72
N TYR A 77 4.90 6.78 6.92
CA TYR A 77 3.88 7.56 7.62
C TYR A 77 3.28 6.72 8.76
N ASP A 78 3.02 7.34 9.91
CA ASP A 78 2.48 6.64 11.09
C ASP A 78 1.10 7.24 11.48
N ASP A 79 0.02 6.55 11.12
CA ASP A 79 -1.32 6.92 11.55
C ASP A 79 -1.60 6.38 12.95
N LYS A 80 -1.32 7.23 13.94
CA LYS A 80 -1.50 6.93 15.36
C LYS A 80 -2.95 6.74 15.78
N LYS A 81 -3.92 7.21 15.00
CA LYS A 81 -5.36 7.01 15.28
C LYS A 81 -5.86 5.68 14.71
N ALA A 82 -5.34 5.29 13.55
CA ALA A 82 -5.63 3.99 12.93
C ALA A 82 -4.72 2.85 13.43
N LEU A 83 -3.78 3.15 14.33
CA LEU A 83 -2.74 2.25 14.85
C LEU A 83 -1.99 1.54 13.71
N LYS A 84 -1.58 2.32 12.70
CA LYS A 84 -1.12 1.80 11.41
C LYS A 84 0.02 2.63 10.83
N SER A 85 1.20 2.03 10.70
CA SER A 85 2.26 2.57 9.86
C SER A 85 2.02 2.19 8.40
N THR A 86 2.37 3.07 7.47
CA THR A 86 2.33 2.82 6.03
C THR A 86 3.67 3.20 5.44
N VAL A 87 4.31 2.24 4.77
CA VAL A 87 5.60 2.43 4.09
C VAL A 87 5.37 2.42 2.59
N THR A 88 5.83 3.45 1.89
CA THR A 88 5.84 3.48 0.42
C THR A 88 7.23 3.11 -0.07
N ILE A 89 7.30 2.23 -1.07
CA ILE A 89 8.50 1.96 -1.87
C ILE A 89 8.20 2.41 -3.29
N SER A 90 8.96 3.37 -3.82
CA SER A 90 8.85 3.90 -5.20
C SER A 90 9.93 3.34 -6.12
N ASP A 91 9.79 3.54 -7.44
CA ASP A 91 10.75 3.06 -8.46
C ASP A 91 11.13 1.59 -8.23
N LEU A 92 10.11 0.74 -8.09
CA LEU A 92 10.25 -0.68 -7.75
C LEU A 92 11.10 -1.42 -8.78
N ARG A 93 11.91 -2.37 -8.32
CA ARG A 93 12.84 -3.15 -9.17
C ARG A 93 12.63 -4.63 -8.92
N ALA A 94 12.91 -5.51 -9.87
CA ALA A 94 12.76 -6.96 -9.68
C ALA A 94 13.44 -7.48 -8.38
N LEU A 95 14.61 -6.92 -8.04
CA LEU A 95 15.39 -7.22 -6.82
C LEU A 95 14.76 -6.70 -5.51
N ASP A 96 13.71 -5.88 -5.56
CA ASP A 96 12.90 -5.53 -4.39
C ASP A 96 11.96 -6.67 -3.98
N SER A 97 11.78 -7.71 -4.80
CA SER A 97 11.04 -8.91 -4.37
C SER A 97 11.69 -9.56 -3.15
N GLY A 98 10.89 -10.06 -2.20
CA GLY A 98 11.40 -10.84 -1.07
C GLY A 98 10.69 -10.60 0.26
N LYS A 99 11.42 -10.95 1.34
CA LYS A 99 10.98 -10.86 2.73
C LYS A 99 11.40 -9.52 3.34
N TYR A 100 10.45 -8.86 3.99
CA TYR A 100 10.57 -7.61 4.71
C TYR A 100 9.87 -7.73 6.06
N TRP A 101 10.16 -6.82 6.98
CA TRP A 101 9.43 -6.72 8.24
C TRP A 101 9.08 -5.28 8.56
N CYS A 102 7.85 -5.07 9.00
CA CYS A 102 7.47 -3.88 9.73
C CYS A 102 7.82 -4.08 11.20
N GLY A 103 8.82 -3.33 11.66
CA GLY A 103 9.25 -3.31 13.06
C GLY A 103 8.58 -2.18 13.83
N VAL A 104 8.51 -2.40 15.15
CA VAL A 104 8.19 -1.38 16.14
C VAL A 104 9.22 -1.53 17.24
N THR A 105 10.05 -0.50 17.42
CA THR A 105 11.11 -0.46 18.41
C THR A 105 10.50 -0.55 19.80
N ARG A 106 11.00 -1.40 20.71
CA ARG A 106 10.63 -1.38 22.15
C ARG A 106 11.73 -1.94 23.03
N THR A 107 11.63 -1.71 24.34
CA THR A 107 12.55 -2.29 25.33
C THR A 107 12.52 -3.82 25.26
N GLY A 108 13.63 -4.44 24.87
CA GLY A 108 13.74 -5.90 24.71
C GLY A 108 13.67 -6.31 23.24
N LYS A 109 12.65 -7.11 22.87
CA LYS A 109 12.46 -7.61 21.50
C LYS A 109 11.33 -6.86 20.80
N ASP A 110 11.57 -6.36 19.60
CA ASP A 110 10.62 -5.63 18.75
C ASP A 110 9.41 -6.48 18.26
N ILE A 111 8.49 -5.92 17.44
CA ILE A 111 7.12 -6.48 17.27
C ILE A 111 7.00 -7.94 16.76
N TYR A 112 7.18 -8.35 15.51
CA TYR A 112 7.30 -7.68 14.21
C TYR A 112 6.15 -8.19 13.30
N ASN A 113 5.83 -7.53 12.18
CA ASN A 113 4.94 -8.08 11.15
C ASN A 113 5.72 -8.47 9.89
N GLU A 114 5.61 -9.73 9.43
CA GLU A 114 6.25 -10.18 8.19
C GLU A 114 5.51 -9.64 6.96
N VAL A 115 6.28 -9.14 5.99
CA VAL A 115 5.81 -8.66 4.70
C VAL A 115 6.51 -9.44 3.59
N ARG A 116 5.74 -10.03 2.68
CA ARG A 116 6.24 -10.62 1.44
C ARG A 116 5.85 -9.74 0.27
N LEU A 117 6.86 -9.17 -0.39
CA LEU A 117 6.73 -8.32 -1.56
C LEU A 117 7.03 -9.13 -2.84
N GLU A 118 6.10 -9.09 -3.79
CA GLU A 118 6.22 -9.67 -5.12
C GLU A 118 6.27 -8.55 -6.18
N ILE A 119 7.34 -8.49 -6.98
CA ILE A 119 7.44 -7.54 -8.09
C ILE A 119 7.13 -8.23 -9.39
N ARG A 120 6.25 -7.61 -10.18
CA ARG A 120 5.83 -8.07 -11.51
C ARG A 120 6.37 -7.15 -12.59
N GLN A 121 6.63 -7.70 -13.77
CA GLN A 121 6.83 -6.88 -14.96
C GLN A 121 5.47 -6.36 -15.43
N ASP A 122 5.44 -5.12 -15.91
CA ASP A 122 4.26 -4.57 -16.57
C ASP A 122 4.23 -5.03 -18.03
N SER A 123 3.12 -5.65 -18.45
CA SER A 123 2.89 -6.05 -19.83
C SER A 123 2.24 -4.89 -20.59
N CYS A 124 3.07 -3.96 -21.07
CA CYS A 124 2.59 -2.80 -21.82
C CYS A 124 2.58 -3.02 -23.33
N CYS A 125 1.63 -2.33 -23.96
CA CYS A 125 1.78 -1.78 -25.30
C CYS A 125 1.71 -2.76 -26.49
N ASP A 126 1.02 -3.90 -26.36
CA ASP A 126 0.69 -4.79 -27.51
C ASP A 126 -0.04 -4.06 -28.65
N HIS A 127 -0.80 -3.00 -28.33
CA HIS A 127 -1.48 -2.15 -29.31
C HIS A 127 -1.22 -0.67 -29.02
N VAL A 128 -0.45 -0.01 -29.89
CA VAL A 128 -0.14 1.42 -29.82
C VAL A 128 -0.87 2.15 -30.95
N THR A 129 -1.64 3.19 -30.60
CA THR A 129 -2.26 4.09 -31.58
C THR A 129 -1.43 5.37 -31.66
N GLU A 130 -0.59 5.49 -32.69
CA GLU A 130 0.18 6.71 -32.94
C GLU A 130 -0.73 7.86 -33.39
N LYS A 131 -0.41 9.07 -32.91
CA LYS A 131 -1.11 10.32 -33.25
C LYS A 131 -0.09 11.45 -33.33
N GLU A 132 -0.13 12.19 -34.43
CA GLU A 132 0.72 13.36 -34.65
C GLU A 132 -0.12 14.65 -34.62
N SER A 133 0.52 15.75 -34.22
CA SER A 133 -0.02 17.11 -34.29
C SER A 133 1.14 18.10 -34.41
N HIS A 134 0.86 19.28 -34.96
CA HIS A 134 1.77 20.41 -34.96
C HIS A 134 1.69 21.20 -33.65
N ASP A 135 2.65 22.09 -33.41
CA ASP A 135 2.64 22.98 -32.27
C ASP A 135 1.39 23.88 -32.25
N GLY A 136 0.77 24.03 -31.09
CA GLY A 136 -0.55 24.67 -30.93
C GLY A 136 -1.76 23.88 -31.46
N GLY A 137 -1.56 22.75 -32.16
CA GLY A 137 -2.63 21.87 -32.62
C GLY A 137 -3.16 20.94 -31.51
N SER A 138 -4.32 20.32 -31.75
CA SER A 138 -4.97 19.40 -30.80
C SER A 138 -5.11 17.97 -31.35
N VAL A 139 -5.02 16.98 -30.46
CA VAL A 139 -5.17 15.55 -30.77
C VAL A 139 -6.43 15.01 -30.11
N SER A 140 -7.22 14.23 -30.85
CA SER A 140 -8.30 13.41 -30.29
C SER A 140 -7.81 11.97 -30.10
N ILE A 141 -7.94 11.47 -28.87
CA ILE A 141 -7.61 10.10 -28.48
C ILE A 141 -8.93 9.35 -28.28
N SER A 142 -9.12 8.24 -29.00
CA SER A 142 -10.33 7.42 -28.93
C SER A 142 -9.95 6.01 -28.49
N CYS A 143 -10.42 5.61 -27.31
CA CYS A 143 -10.22 4.29 -26.75
C CYS A 143 -11.55 3.52 -26.80
N PRO A 144 -11.75 2.60 -27.75
CA PRO A 144 -12.95 1.76 -27.78
C PRO A 144 -12.96 0.81 -26.57
N TYR A 145 -14.15 0.42 -26.13
CA TYR A 145 -14.36 -0.55 -25.05
C TYR A 145 -15.59 -1.41 -25.37
N GLU A 146 -15.57 -2.66 -24.93
CA GLU A 146 -16.71 -3.58 -25.08
C GLU A 146 -17.92 -3.10 -24.29
N SER A 147 -19.13 -3.36 -24.79
CA SER A 147 -20.40 -2.90 -24.18
C SER A 147 -20.57 -3.36 -22.73
N GLU A 148 -20.04 -4.53 -22.38
CA GLU A 148 -20.01 -5.05 -21.00
C GLU A 148 -19.25 -4.12 -20.03
N ASN A 149 -18.23 -3.42 -20.53
CA ASN A 149 -17.44 -2.44 -19.79
C ASN A 149 -18.07 -1.04 -19.77
N GLN A 150 -19.27 -0.83 -20.33
CA GLN A 150 -19.92 0.48 -20.43
C GLN A 150 -20.10 1.17 -19.07
N ASN A 151 -20.26 0.42 -17.98
CA ASN A 151 -20.43 0.97 -16.63
C ASN A 151 -19.14 0.97 -15.80
N ASN A 152 -18.04 0.43 -16.31
CA ASN A 152 -16.76 0.41 -15.59
C ASN A 152 -16.15 1.82 -15.55
N LEU A 153 -15.30 2.08 -14.55
CA LEU A 153 -14.53 3.32 -14.45
C LEU A 153 -13.58 3.42 -15.66
N LYS A 154 -13.71 4.48 -16.47
CA LYS A 154 -12.78 4.79 -17.57
C LYS A 154 -11.77 5.80 -17.05
N TYR A 155 -10.52 5.67 -17.46
CA TYR A 155 -9.47 6.59 -17.03
C TYR A 155 -8.37 6.71 -18.09
N VAL A 156 -7.67 7.83 -18.07
CA VAL A 156 -6.52 8.12 -18.93
C VAL A 156 -5.35 8.53 -18.05
N CYS A 157 -4.22 7.85 -18.19
CA CYS A 157 -2.95 8.20 -17.56
C CYS A 157 -1.93 8.63 -18.62
N ARG A 158 -0.79 9.17 -18.18
CA ARG A 158 0.36 9.48 -19.04
C ARG A 158 1.56 8.65 -18.58
N GLY A 159 2.01 7.73 -19.43
CA GLY A 159 3.17 6.88 -19.17
C GLY A 159 3.13 5.62 -20.02
N THR A 160 4.08 4.71 -19.76
CA THR A 160 4.21 3.40 -20.44
C THR A 160 3.92 2.23 -19.49
N GLN A 161 3.29 2.49 -18.34
CA GLN A 161 2.94 1.49 -17.32
C GLN A 161 1.41 1.41 -17.13
N PRO A 162 0.70 0.59 -17.92
CA PRO A 162 -0.75 0.38 -17.78
C PRO A 162 -1.13 -0.13 -16.39
N SER A 163 -0.28 -0.92 -15.74
CA SER A 163 -0.55 -1.52 -14.43
C SER A 163 -0.69 -0.49 -13.30
N THR A 164 -0.05 0.68 -13.43
CA THR A 164 -0.11 1.80 -12.47
C THR A 164 -1.03 2.93 -12.95
N CYS A 165 -1.70 2.75 -14.09
CA CYS A 165 -2.43 3.80 -14.79
C CYS A 165 -3.61 4.36 -13.97
N LEU A 166 -4.32 3.52 -13.21
CA LEU A 166 -5.44 3.96 -12.39
C LEU A 166 -5.00 4.84 -11.20
N GLN A 167 -3.87 4.50 -10.57
CA GLN A 167 -3.29 5.25 -9.46
C GLN A 167 -2.73 6.61 -9.90
N GLN A 168 -2.43 6.75 -11.20
CA GLN A 168 -1.85 7.94 -11.83
C GLN A 168 -2.81 8.57 -12.87
N ALA A 169 -4.11 8.30 -12.77
CA ALA A 169 -5.10 8.77 -13.72
C ALA A 169 -5.18 10.30 -13.74
N LEU A 170 -4.96 10.90 -14.91
CA LEU A 170 -5.12 12.34 -15.15
C LEU A 170 -6.59 12.72 -15.32
N ILE A 171 -7.39 11.81 -15.87
CA ILE A 171 -8.82 11.97 -16.14
C ILE A 171 -9.51 10.66 -15.77
N THR A 172 -10.68 10.75 -15.15
CA THR A 172 -11.60 9.60 -14.96
C THR A 172 -13.00 9.94 -15.48
N SER A 173 -13.81 8.94 -15.81
CA SER A 173 -15.19 9.13 -16.28
C SER A 173 -16.09 9.83 -15.26
N ASP A 174 -15.74 9.69 -13.98
CA ASP A 174 -16.59 10.05 -12.86
C ASP A 174 -16.25 11.47 -12.37
N ASN A 175 -14.98 11.86 -12.43
CA ASN A 175 -14.52 13.23 -12.16
C ASN A 175 -14.63 14.12 -13.39
N LYS A 176 -15.87 14.50 -13.76
CA LYS A 176 -16.12 15.57 -14.75
C LYS A 176 -15.89 17.00 -14.21
N HIS A 177 -14.97 17.21 -13.27
CA HIS A 177 -14.63 18.56 -12.76
C HIS A 177 -13.13 18.83 -12.74
N ARG A 178 -12.70 19.50 -13.81
CA ARG A 178 -11.73 20.62 -13.89
C ARG A 178 -10.75 20.78 -12.70
N PRO A 179 -9.43 20.59 -12.90
CA PRO A 179 -8.43 21.02 -11.93
C PRO A 179 -8.33 22.55 -11.92
N GLU A 180 -8.62 23.17 -10.77
CA GLU A 180 -8.14 24.53 -10.52
C GLU A 180 -6.61 24.56 -10.62
N ASN A 181 -6.06 25.58 -11.28
CA ASN A 181 -4.64 25.77 -11.60
C ASN A 181 -4.00 24.79 -12.61
N SER A 182 -4.78 24.14 -13.48
CA SER A 182 -4.28 23.75 -14.81
C SER A 182 -5.06 24.47 -15.91
N GLN A 183 -4.36 25.19 -16.78
CA GLN A 183 -4.96 25.97 -17.86
C GLN A 183 -5.39 25.06 -19.01
N TRP A 184 -6.50 24.34 -18.81
CA TRP A 184 -7.22 23.64 -19.86
C TRP A 184 -8.61 24.25 -19.98
N THR A 185 -8.84 24.92 -21.11
CA THR A 185 -10.15 25.50 -21.47
C THR A 185 -11.12 24.37 -21.79
N SER A 186 -12.20 24.29 -21.01
CA SER A 186 -13.31 23.38 -21.28
C SER A 186 -14.02 23.72 -22.61
N ALA A 187 -14.45 22.67 -23.30
CA ALA A 187 -15.68 22.65 -24.09
C ALA A 187 -16.23 21.22 -23.95
N VAL A 188 -17.50 20.97 -23.63
CA VAL A 188 -18.66 21.88 -23.45
C VAL A 188 -18.54 22.79 -22.23
#